data_AF-A0A350NYN0-F1
#
_entry.id   AF-A0A350NYN0-F1
#
_cell.length_a   1.000
_cell.length_b   1.000
_cell.length_c   1.000
_cell.angle_alpha   90.00
_cell.angle_beta   90.00
_cell.angle_gamma   90.00
#
_symmetry.space_group_name_H-M   'P 1'
#
loop_
_entity.id
_entity.type
_entity.pdbx_description
1 polymer ?
#
loop_
_entity_poly.entity_id
_entity_poly.type
_entity_poly.pdbx_seq_one_letter_code
_entity_poly.pdbx_strand_id
1 'polypeptide(L)'
;MKLGRNDPCHCGSGKKFKRCCMSSVSKQHAQVFDDVETMLAMNPNLSLDELNAALQHKVQERNHQPHPDFCGVTPTQMANWLYAPFAELQWVTISTPNSLSASPVMRYLALILDEAMAQEGSFKATSKGNLPAKLVKQASELLPEFAVAQFVRDISISEFAGSNEDKFNALHYTRV
;
A
#
# COMPACT_ATOMS: atom_id res chain seq x y z
N MET A 1 -13.92 -10.27 -10.61
CA MET A 1 -13.78 -9.59 -11.92
C MET A 1 -13.00 -10.53 -12.85
N LYS A 2 -13.54 -10.94 -14.01
CA LYS A 2 -12.80 -11.82 -14.94
C LYS A 2 -11.92 -10.94 -15.83
N LEU A 3 -10.60 -11.03 -15.65
CA LEU A 3 -9.62 -10.27 -16.44
C LEU A 3 -9.55 -10.84 -17.87
N GLY A 4 -9.77 -9.99 -18.87
CA GLY A 4 -9.66 -10.34 -20.28
C GLY A 4 -8.21 -10.59 -20.70
N ARG A 5 -7.98 -11.52 -21.64
CA ARG A 5 -6.63 -11.90 -22.12
C ARG A 5 -5.78 -10.71 -22.61
N ASN A 6 -6.43 -9.68 -23.14
CA ASN A 6 -5.77 -8.50 -23.71
C ASN A 6 -5.69 -7.31 -22.74
N ASP A 7 -6.29 -7.40 -21.54
CA ASP A 7 -6.30 -6.32 -20.56
C ASP A 7 -4.91 -6.08 -19.97
N PRO A 8 -4.61 -4.86 -19.46
CA PRO A 8 -3.42 -4.62 -18.68
C PRO A 8 -3.30 -5.61 -17.52
N CYS A 9 -2.10 -6.16 -17.32
CA CYS A 9 -1.87 -7.14 -16.28
C CYS A 9 -1.91 -6.50 -14.89
N HIS A 10 -2.62 -7.14 -13.95
CA HIS A 10 -2.79 -6.63 -12.58
C HIS A 10 -1.50 -6.59 -11.75
N CYS A 11 -0.40 -7.20 -12.22
CA CYS A 11 0.88 -7.17 -11.52
C CYS A 11 1.64 -5.84 -11.68
N GLY A 12 1.03 -4.83 -12.32
CA GLY A 12 1.64 -3.51 -12.52
C GLY A 12 2.71 -3.45 -13.61
N SER A 13 2.96 -4.54 -14.34
CA SER A 13 4.00 -4.58 -15.38
C SER A 13 3.72 -3.77 -16.64
N GLY A 14 2.50 -3.24 -16.81
CA GLY A 14 2.04 -2.56 -18.02
C GLY A 14 1.86 -3.46 -19.26
N LYS A 15 2.17 -4.76 -19.17
CA LYS A 15 2.01 -5.73 -20.27
C LYS A 15 0.56 -6.24 -20.36
N LYS A 16 0.14 -6.72 -21.54
CA LYS A 16 -1.13 -7.46 -21.69
C LYS A 16 -1.10 -8.75 -20.85
N PHE A 17 -2.20 -9.10 -20.19
CA PHE A 17 -2.29 -10.27 -19.29
C PHE A 17 -1.79 -11.56 -19.95
N LYS A 18 -2.18 -11.84 -21.19
CA LYS A 18 -1.74 -13.03 -21.96
C LYS A 18 -0.23 -13.13 -22.20
N ARG A 19 0.51 -12.02 -22.11
CA ARG A 19 1.97 -11.94 -22.28
C ARG A 19 2.71 -11.74 -20.95
N CYS A 20 2.00 -11.88 -19.83
CA CYS A 20 2.52 -11.67 -18.50
C CYS A 20 2.04 -12.81 -17.58
N CYS A 21 1.23 -12.51 -16.55
CA CYS A 21 0.88 -13.48 -15.51
C CYS A 21 -0.02 -14.64 -15.98
N MET A 22 -0.61 -14.61 -17.18
CA MET A 22 -1.49 -15.69 -17.65
C MET A 22 -0.82 -17.07 -17.62
N SER A 23 0.43 -17.19 -18.07
CA SER A 23 1.13 -18.48 -18.07
C SER A 23 1.41 -18.98 -16.66
N SER A 24 1.80 -18.09 -15.74
CA SER A 24 2.02 -18.42 -14.34
C SER A 24 0.74 -18.92 -13.67
N VAL A 25 -0.39 -18.24 -13.91
CA VAL A 25 -1.70 -18.67 -13.42
C VAL A 25 -2.08 -20.04 -13.98
N SER A 26 -1.91 -20.26 -15.29
CA SER A 26 -2.17 -21.57 -15.90
C SER A 26 -1.32 -22.69 -15.31
N LYS A 27 -0.04 -22.44 -15.00
CA LYS A 27 0.84 -23.41 -14.34
C LYS A 27 0.38 -23.76 -12.93
N GLN A 28 -0.04 -22.76 -12.15
CA GLN A 28 -0.57 -22.99 -10.80
C GLN A 28 -1.84 -23.84 -10.84
N HIS A 29 -2.73 -23.58 -11.81
CA HIS A 29 -3.92 -24.41 -12.00
C HIS A 29 -3.57 -25.86 -12.36
N ALA A 30 -2.62 -26.07 -13.28
CA ALA A 30 -2.18 -27.41 -13.64
C ALA A 30 -1.62 -28.17 -12.43
N GLN A 31 -0.79 -27.52 -11.61
CA GLN A 31 -0.23 -28.14 -10.40
C GLN A 31 -1.30 -28.61 -9.40
N VAL A 32 -2.39 -27.84 -9.24
CA VAL A 32 -3.51 -28.25 -8.36
C VAL A 32 -4.24 -29.45 -8.93
N PHE A 33 -4.42 -29.54 -10.25
CA PHE A 33 -5.01 -30.73 -10.88
C PHE A 33 -4.13 -31.96 -10.73
N ASP A 34 -2.81 -31.82 -10.90
CA ASP A 34 -1.85 -32.91 -10.73
C ASP A 34 -1.86 -33.43 -9.27
N ASP A 35 -1.98 -32.54 -8.29
CA ASP A 35 -2.10 -32.90 -6.87
C ASP A 35 -3.38 -33.72 -6.61
N VAL A 36 -4.52 -33.34 -7.21
CA VAL A 36 -5.79 -34.06 -7.11
C VAL A 36 -5.67 -35.47 -7.70
N GLU A 37 -5.11 -35.57 -8.91
CA GLU A 37 -4.92 -36.85 -9.60
C GLU A 37 -4.02 -37.79 -8.79
N THR A 38 -2.94 -37.27 -8.22
CA THR A 38 -2.03 -38.02 -7.34
C THR A 38 -2.76 -38.53 -6.10
N MET A 39 -3.59 -37.72 -5.45
CA MET A 39 -4.36 -38.14 -4.27
C MET A 39 -5.34 -39.27 -4.57
N LEU A 40 -6.06 -39.18 -5.69
CA LEU A 40 -6.99 -40.21 -6.15
C LEU A 40 -6.27 -41.51 -6.52
N ALA A 41 -5.09 -41.40 -7.15
CA ALA A 41 -4.28 -42.57 -7.48
C ALA A 41 -3.75 -43.29 -6.22
N MET A 42 -3.36 -42.54 -5.18
CA MET A 42 -2.86 -43.12 -3.93
C MET A 42 -3.97 -43.71 -3.06
N ASN A 43 -5.20 -43.20 -3.15
CA ASN A 43 -6.35 -43.64 -2.35
C ASN A 43 -7.62 -43.74 -3.22
N PRO A 44 -7.77 -44.82 -4.01
CA PRO A 44 -8.82 -44.93 -5.03
C PRO A 44 -10.25 -45.05 -4.49
N ASN A 45 -10.41 -45.32 -3.19
CA ASN A 45 -11.71 -45.52 -2.54
C ASN A 45 -12.14 -44.34 -1.66
N LEU A 46 -11.51 -43.17 -1.81
CA LEU A 46 -11.90 -41.98 -1.05
C LEU A 46 -13.36 -41.61 -1.36
N SER A 47 -14.14 -41.40 -0.31
CA SER A 47 -15.41 -40.69 -0.42
C SER A 47 -15.17 -39.22 -0.82
N LEU A 48 -16.23 -38.57 -1.30
CA LEU A 48 -16.18 -37.14 -1.64
C LEU A 48 -15.76 -36.29 -0.43
N ASP A 49 -16.23 -36.63 0.76
CA ASP A 49 -15.93 -35.88 1.99
C ASP A 49 -14.47 -36.03 2.40
N GLU A 50 -13.91 -37.23 2.29
CA GLU A 50 -12.49 -37.48 2.57
C GLU A 50 -11.59 -36.81 1.53
N LEU A 51 -12.00 -36.80 0.25
CA LEU A 51 -11.30 -36.06 -0.80
C LEU A 51 -11.31 -34.55 -0.52
N ASN A 52 -12.45 -33.99 -0.13
CA ASN A 52 -12.56 -32.58 0.23
C ASN A 52 -11.67 -32.23 1.44
N ALA A 53 -11.63 -33.09 2.45
CA ALA A 53 -10.77 -32.91 3.63
C ALA A 53 -9.27 -32.94 3.26
N ALA A 54 -8.84 -33.91 2.44
CA ALA A 54 -7.47 -33.97 1.91
C ALA A 54 -7.13 -32.73 1.07
N LEU A 55 -8.10 -32.30 0.25
CA LEU A 55 -8.24 -31.01 -0.41
C LEU A 55 -7.76 -29.84 0.45
N GLN A 56 -8.53 -29.63 1.50
CA GLN A 56 -8.35 -28.53 2.44
C GLN A 56 -7.00 -28.62 3.14
N HIS A 57 -6.57 -29.81 3.57
CA HIS A 57 -5.27 -29.99 4.22
C HIS A 57 -4.11 -29.57 3.31
N LYS A 58 -4.10 -30.01 2.06
CA LYS A 58 -3.05 -29.66 1.10
C LYS A 58 -3.00 -28.17 0.78
N VAL A 59 -4.16 -27.55 0.62
CA VAL A 59 -4.26 -26.10 0.43
C VAL A 59 -3.76 -25.35 1.67
N GLN A 60 -4.10 -25.83 2.87
CA GLN A 60 -3.60 -25.26 4.11
C GLN A 60 -2.07 -25.38 4.21
N GLU A 61 -1.48 -26.56 3.98
CA GLU A 61 -0.03 -26.73 3.97
C GLU A 61 0.66 -25.75 3.01
N ARG A 62 0.15 -25.65 1.77
CA ARG A 62 0.69 -24.75 0.76
C ARG A 62 0.63 -23.29 1.20
N ASN A 63 -0.49 -22.87 1.80
CA ASN A 63 -0.67 -21.50 2.27
C ASN A 63 0.14 -21.17 3.52
N HIS A 64 0.59 -22.18 4.27
CA HIS A 64 1.49 -22.03 5.43
C HIS A 64 2.96 -22.30 5.08
N GLN A 65 3.29 -22.59 3.83
CA GLN A 65 4.66 -22.73 3.38
C GLN A 65 5.29 -21.37 3.07
N PRO A 66 6.53 -21.08 3.54
CA PRO A 66 7.29 -19.90 3.15
C PRO A 66 7.43 -19.78 1.63
N HIS A 67 7.17 -18.58 1.10
CA HIS A 67 7.28 -18.32 -0.33
C HIS A 67 8.44 -17.36 -0.65
N PRO A 68 9.34 -17.68 -1.60
CA PRO A 68 10.47 -16.81 -1.95
C PRO A 68 10.05 -15.41 -2.42
N ASP A 69 8.99 -15.31 -3.24
CA ASP A 69 8.47 -14.02 -3.69
C ASP A 69 7.86 -13.17 -2.56
N PHE A 70 7.57 -13.79 -1.40
CA PHE A 70 7.15 -13.10 -0.19
C PHE A 70 8.30 -12.95 0.81
N CYS A 71 9.54 -13.01 0.34
CA CYS A 71 10.73 -12.89 1.17
C CYS A 71 10.75 -13.89 2.35
N GLY A 72 10.15 -15.07 2.16
CA GLY A 72 10.09 -16.11 3.18
C GLY A 72 8.88 -16.06 4.11
N VAL A 73 7.93 -15.12 3.97
CA VAL A 73 6.63 -15.23 4.67
C VAL A 73 5.67 -16.14 3.90
N THR A 74 4.63 -16.61 4.59
CA THR A 74 3.63 -17.51 4.03
C THR A 74 2.52 -16.72 3.31
N PRO A 75 1.82 -17.33 2.33
CA PRO A 75 0.61 -16.74 1.76
C PRO A 75 -0.44 -16.34 2.81
N THR A 76 -0.65 -17.16 3.85
CA THR A 76 -1.57 -16.82 4.95
C THR A 76 -1.14 -15.56 5.69
N GLN A 77 0.17 -15.42 5.99
CA GLN A 77 0.71 -14.24 6.66
C GLN A 77 0.55 -12.97 5.80
N MET A 78 0.81 -13.08 4.50
CA MET A 78 0.63 -11.96 3.56
C MET A 78 -0.85 -11.55 3.45
N ALA A 79 -1.77 -12.52 3.44
CA ALA A 79 -3.19 -12.24 3.44
C ALA A 79 -3.63 -11.50 4.72
N ASN A 80 -3.11 -11.88 5.89
CA ASN A 80 -3.34 -11.14 7.14
C ASN A 80 -2.87 -9.69 7.01
N TRP A 81 -1.65 -9.45 6.51
CA TRP A 81 -1.12 -8.09 6.35
C TRP A 81 -1.93 -7.20 5.40
N LEU A 82 -2.48 -7.78 4.32
CA LEU A 82 -3.22 -7.03 3.32
C LEU A 82 -4.67 -6.72 3.72
N TYR A 83 -5.29 -7.59 4.54
CA TYR A 83 -6.73 -7.57 4.72
C TYR A 83 -7.21 -7.55 6.17
N ALA A 84 -6.37 -7.87 7.15
CA ALA A 84 -6.77 -7.82 8.55
C ALA A 84 -6.77 -6.38 9.09
N PRO A 85 -7.61 -6.07 10.10
CA PRO A 85 -7.52 -4.82 10.83
C PRO A 85 -6.13 -4.58 11.39
N PHE A 86 -5.72 -3.31 11.53
CA PHE A 86 -4.40 -2.95 12.05
C PHE A 86 -4.09 -3.53 13.45
N ALA A 87 -5.11 -3.72 14.29
CA ALA A 87 -4.96 -4.31 15.61
C ALA A 87 -4.73 -5.84 15.59
N GLU A 88 -4.96 -6.50 14.45
CA GLU A 88 -4.91 -7.96 14.29
C GLU A 88 -3.78 -8.40 13.34
N LEU A 89 -2.88 -7.49 12.98
CA LEU A 89 -1.73 -7.84 12.15
C LEU A 89 -0.78 -8.75 12.93
N GLN A 90 -0.56 -9.95 12.41
CA GLN A 90 0.37 -10.90 12.99
C GLN A 90 1.81 -10.45 12.72
N TRP A 91 2.65 -10.51 13.75
CA TRP A 91 4.08 -10.18 13.70
C TRP A 91 4.40 -8.73 13.30
N VAL A 92 3.40 -7.85 13.30
CA VAL A 92 3.57 -6.42 13.03
C VAL A 92 2.98 -5.64 14.21
N THR A 93 3.77 -4.74 14.77
CA THR A 93 3.29 -3.79 15.76
C THR A 93 3.24 -2.42 15.14
N ILE A 94 2.02 -1.90 14.93
CA ILE A 94 1.82 -0.53 14.51
C ILE A 94 1.77 0.33 15.77
N SER A 95 2.71 1.27 15.87
CA SER A 95 2.74 2.26 16.95
C SER A 95 2.57 3.65 16.36
N THR A 96 1.66 4.42 16.92
CA THR A 96 1.57 5.85 16.63
C THR A 96 2.66 6.59 17.39
N PRO A 97 3.42 7.50 16.76
CA PRO A 97 4.42 8.29 17.46
C PRO A 97 3.74 9.20 18.49
N ASN A 98 4.39 9.39 19.64
CA ASN A 98 3.89 10.29 20.71
C ASN A 98 3.92 11.77 20.31
N SER A 99 4.72 12.12 19.30
CA SER A 99 4.80 13.47 18.74
C SER A 99 4.81 13.39 17.23
N LEU A 100 4.03 14.28 16.60
CA LEU A 100 3.99 14.47 15.16
C LEU A 100 4.87 15.64 14.69
N SER A 101 5.68 16.22 15.59
CA SER A 101 6.50 17.40 15.31
C SER A 101 7.53 17.17 14.20
N ALA A 102 7.98 15.92 14.01
CA ALA A 102 8.93 15.56 12.96
C ALA A 102 8.29 15.33 11.58
N SER A 103 6.96 15.31 11.50
CA SER A 103 6.23 15.10 10.24
C SER A 103 5.98 16.45 9.54
N PRO A 104 6.57 16.70 8.36
CA PRO A 104 6.29 17.92 7.59
C PRO A 104 4.79 18.11 7.32
N VAL A 105 4.10 17.04 6.92
CA VAL A 105 2.65 17.04 6.62
C VAL A 105 1.84 17.52 7.81
N MET A 106 1.99 16.87 8.98
CA MET A 106 1.30 17.29 10.20
C MET A 106 1.66 18.71 10.67
N ARG A 107 2.90 19.16 10.50
CA ARG A 107 3.31 20.53 10.86
C ARG A 107 2.71 21.57 9.93
N TYR A 108 2.62 21.28 8.64
CA TYR A 108 1.97 22.17 7.67
C TYR A 108 0.46 22.21 7.88
N LEU A 109 -0.17 21.08 8.17
CA LEU A 109 -1.58 21.03 8.55
C LEU A 109 -1.87 21.87 9.80
N ALA A 110 -1.06 21.70 10.85
CA ALA A 110 -1.19 22.50 12.07
C ALA A 110 -1.10 24.01 11.76
N LEU A 111 -0.13 24.40 10.94
CA LEU A 111 0.05 25.79 10.51
C LEU A 111 -1.17 26.35 9.73
N ILE A 112 -1.81 25.54 8.88
CA ILE A 112 -3.04 25.92 8.17
C ILE A 112 -4.20 26.12 9.16
N LEU A 113 -4.36 25.21 10.11
CA LEU A 113 -5.41 25.28 11.13
C LEU A 113 -5.20 26.47 12.06
N ASP A 114 -3.95 26.72 12.48
CA ASP A 114 -3.59 27.85 13.35
C ASP A 114 -3.89 29.19 12.67
N GLU A 115 -3.55 29.35 11.38
CA GLU A 115 -3.88 30.57 10.62
C GLU A 115 -5.39 30.74 10.44
N ALA A 116 -6.13 29.66 10.19
CA ALA A 116 -7.59 29.70 10.11
C ALA A 116 -8.21 30.11 11.46
N MET A 117 -7.77 29.51 12.56
CA MET A 117 -8.25 29.83 13.91
C MET A 117 -7.93 31.27 14.32
N ALA A 118 -6.75 31.79 13.94
CA ALA A 118 -6.38 33.19 14.15
C ALA A 118 -7.25 34.18 13.35
N GLN A 119 -7.89 33.72 12.28
CA GLN A 119 -8.79 34.50 11.42
C GLN A 119 -10.26 34.05 11.55
N GLU A 120 -10.71 33.76 12.78
CA GLU A 120 -12.12 33.43 13.07
C GLU A 120 -12.64 32.19 12.32
N GLY A 121 -11.74 31.22 12.08
CA GLY A 121 -12.06 29.92 11.48
C GLY A 121 -11.85 29.85 9.96
N SER A 122 -11.43 30.92 9.29
CA SER A 122 -11.15 30.89 7.86
C SER A 122 -10.14 31.95 7.43
N PHE A 123 -9.39 31.72 6.36
CA PHE A 123 -8.54 32.74 5.74
C PHE A 123 -8.83 32.86 4.25
N LYS A 124 -8.58 34.04 3.69
CA LYS A 124 -8.83 34.31 2.27
C LYS A 124 -7.76 33.62 1.41
N ALA A 125 -8.18 32.67 0.59
CA ALA A 125 -7.33 32.08 -0.46
C ALA A 125 -6.92 33.14 -1.52
N THR A 126 -5.89 32.83 -2.29
CA THR A 126 -5.53 33.60 -3.49
C THR A 126 -6.66 33.59 -4.52
N SER A 127 -6.57 34.43 -5.54
CA SER A 127 -7.56 34.46 -6.64
C SER A 127 -7.69 33.13 -7.41
N LYS A 128 -6.68 32.24 -7.33
CA LYS A 128 -6.71 30.90 -7.93
C LYS A 128 -7.24 29.82 -6.98
N GLY A 129 -7.63 30.17 -5.75
CA GLY A 129 -8.03 29.21 -4.72
C GLY A 129 -6.87 28.56 -3.98
N ASN A 130 -5.64 29.03 -4.18
CA ASN A 130 -4.45 28.54 -3.48
C ASN A 130 -4.25 29.19 -2.10
N LEU A 131 -3.46 28.54 -1.24
CA LEU A 131 -3.01 29.05 0.05
C LEU A 131 -2.26 30.38 -0.11
N PRO A 132 -2.44 31.35 0.82
CA PRO A 132 -1.74 32.63 0.78
C PRO A 132 -0.22 32.47 0.80
N ALA A 133 0.51 33.33 0.07
CA ALA A 133 1.97 33.30 0.02
C ALA A 133 2.64 33.44 1.40
N LYS A 134 2.02 34.17 2.34
CA LYS A 134 2.47 34.26 3.73
C LYS A 134 2.52 32.88 4.39
N LEU A 135 1.45 32.11 4.26
CA LEU A 135 1.32 30.76 4.83
C LEU A 135 2.34 29.81 4.19
N VAL A 136 2.47 29.86 2.86
CA VAL A 136 3.46 29.06 2.12
C VAL A 136 4.89 29.36 2.56
N LYS A 137 5.20 30.64 2.82
CA LYS A 137 6.51 31.06 3.33
C LYS A 137 6.77 30.48 4.72
N GLN A 138 5.81 30.59 5.65
CA GLN A 138 5.94 30.03 6.99
C GLN A 138 6.12 28.50 6.96
N ALA A 139 5.39 27.79 6.09
CA ALA A 139 5.59 26.35 5.89
C ALA A 139 7.01 26.03 5.37
N SER A 140 7.52 26.81 4.42
CA SER A 140 8.89 26.62 3.90
C SER A 140 9.97 26.89 4.94
N GLU A 141 9.73 27.80 5.89
CA GLU A 141 10.64 28.12 6.99
C GLU A 141 10.77 26.97 8.01
N LEU A 142 9.80 26.05 8.07
CA LEU A 142 9.86 24.85 8.91
C LEU A 142 10.73 23.73 8.31
N LEU A 143 11.06 23.78 7.01
CA LEU A 143 11.79 22.71 6.33
C LEU A 143 13.11 22.29 7.04
N PRO A 144 13.94 23.21 7.55
CA PRO A 144 15.17 22.85 8.26
C PRO A 144 14.96 22.04 9.54
N GLU A 145 13.75 22.06 10.12
CA GLU A 145 13.41 21.29 11.33
C GLU A 145 13.18 19.80 11.03
N PHE A 146 13.02 19.43 9.76
CA PHE A 146 12.73 18.07 9.36
C PHE A 146 14.00 17.31 8.97
N ALA A 147 14.05 16.02 9.33
CA ALA A 147 15.08 15.10 8.86
C ALA A 147 14.83 14.73 7.39
N VAL A 148 14.96 15.72 6.50
CA VAL A 148 14.85 15.53 5.06
C VAL A 148 16.12 14.81 4.56
N ALA A 149 15.93 13.73 3.80
CA ALA A 149 17.04 12.94 3.29
C ALA A 149 18.01 13.81 2.47
N GLN A 150 19.31 13.68 2.73
CA GLN A 150 20.38 14.41 2.03
C GLN A 150 20.40 14.15 0.51
N PHE A 151 19.80 13.05 0.06
CA PHE A 151 19.78 12.64 -1.34
C PHE A 151 18.35 12.55 -1.87
N VAL A 152 18.16 13.07 -3.07
CA VAL A 152 16.93 12.99 -3.88
C VAL A 152 16.60 11.52 -4.13
N ARG A 153 15.50 11.03 -3.53
CA ARG A 153 14.77 9.85 -4.02
C ARG A 153 13.56 10.37 -4.78
N ASP A 154 12.89 9.51 -5.55
CA ASP A 154 11.73 9.88 -6.39
C ASP A 154 10.62 10.67 -5.65
N ILE A 155 10.62 10.61 -4.31
CA ILE A 155 9.90 11.50 -3.40
C ILE A 155 10.95 12.41 -2.73
N SER A 156 11.17 13.60 -3.30
CA SER A 156 12.29 14.49 -3.01
C SER A 156 11.92 15.61 -2.04
N ILE A 157 12.91 16.14 -1.32
CA ILE A 157 12.82 17.33 -0.45
C ILE A 157 12.21 18.56 -1.13
N SER A 158 12.30 18.63 -2.47
CA SER A 158 11.68 19.67 -3.31
C SER A 158 10.15 19.64 -3.27
N GLU A 159 9.53 18.60 -2.73
CA GLU A 159 8.09 18.54 -2.51
C GLU A 159 7.64 19.29 -1.24
N PHE A 160 8.57 19.55 -0.31
CA PHE A 160 8.28 20.08 1.02
C PHE A 160 8.65 21.56 1.22
N ALA A 161 9.00 22.29 0.17
CA ALA A 161 9.12 23.75 0.18
C ALA A 161 8.85 24.35 -1.20
N GLY A 162 8.43 25.61 -1.25
CA GLY A 162 8.16 26.31 -2.51
C GLY A 162 7.82 27.78 -2.29
N SER A 163 7.98 28.62 -3.31
CA SER A 163 7.67 30.05 -3.21
C SER A 163 6.17 30.37 -3.31
N ASN A 164 5.37 29.41 -3.75
CA ASN A 164 3.91 29.44 -3.79
C ASN A 164 3.37 27.99 -3.71
N GLU A 165 2.07 27.83 -3.49
CA GLU A 165 1.47 26.50 -3.33
C GLU A 165 1.63 25.63 -4.59
N ASP A 166 1.48 26.20 -5.79
CA ASP A 166 1.65 25.47 -7.06
C ASP A 166 3.02 24.78 -7.19
N LYS A 167 4.02 25.25 -6.44
CA LYS A 167 5.39 24.72 -6.42
C LYS A 167 5.70 23.95 -5.13
N PHE A 168 4.69 23.59 -4.34
CA PHE A 168 4.83 23.00 -3.00
C PHE A 168 3.85 21.83 -2.83
N ASN A 169 4.20 20.70 -3.44
CA ASN A 169 3.39 19.46 -3.46
C ASN A 169 2.84 19.04 -2.10
N ALA A 170 3.65 19.10 -1.04
CA ALA A 170 3.24 18.61 0.27
C ALA A 170 2.09 19.39 0.92
N LEU A 171 1.89 20.67 0.55
CA LEU A 171 0.73 21.44 1.01
C LEU A 171 -0.59 20.92 0.41
N HIS A 172 -0.55 20.31 -0.77
CA HIS A 172 -1.75 19.74 -1.39
C HIS A 172 -2.27 18.51 -0.64
N TYR A 173 -1.38 17.71 -0.04
CA TYR A 173 -1.78 16.55 0.78
C TYR A 173 -2.48 16.97 2.08
N THR A 174 -2.21 18.20 2.55
CA THR A 174 -2.73 18.74 3.82
C THR A 174 -3.98 19.59 3.65
N ARG A 175 -4.52 19.72 2.43
CA ARG A 175 -5.81 20.40 2.22
C ARG A 175 -6.91 19.62 2.95
N VAL A 176 -7.64 20.31 3.81
CA VAL A 176 -8.82 19.81 4.53
C VAL A 176 -10.08 20.35 3.88
#